data_AF-A0A3D0MT82-F1
#
_entry.id   AF-A0A3D0MT82-F1
#
_cell.length_a   1.000
_cell.length_b   1.000
_cell.length_c   1.000
_cell.angle_alpha   90.00
_cell.angle_beta   90.00
_cell.angle_gamma   90.00
#
_symmetry.space_group_name_H-M   'P 1'
#
loop_
_entity.id
_entity.type
_entity.pdbx_description
1 polymer ?
#
loop_
_entity_poly.entity_id
_entity_poly.type
_entity_poly.pdbx_seq_one_letter_code
_entity_poly.pdbx_strand_id
1 'polypeptide(L)'
;MRGYKHDRPNGSPENRSPVRYNTHIRTETDAPWLAPQHHRGKRNEPSFVTEVYDVVAEVRGISVEELKRVVWRNAYSLFQWEDQ
;
A
#
# COMPACT_ATOMS: atom_id res chain seq x y z
N MET A 1 16.03 -9.40 -20.67
CA MET A 1 14.56 -9.20 -20.65
C MET A 1 13.91 -10.45 -20.06
N ARG A 2 13.48 -10.44 -18.79
CA ARG A 2 12.60 -11.50 -18.25
C ARG A 2 11.26 -10.85 -17.94
N GLY A 3 10.27 -11.19 -18.75
CA GLY A 3 8.91 -10.69 -18.59
C GLY A 3 8.27 -11.29 -17.34
N TYR A 4 7.80 -10.43 -16.45
CA TYR A 4 6.86 -10.81 -15.41
C TYR A 4 5.53 -11.17 -16.08
N LYS A 5 5.28 -12.46 -16.29
CA LYS A 5 3.93 -12.95 -16.56
C LYS A 5 3.18 -12.98 -15.23
N HIS A 6 2.44 -11.92 -14.94
CA HIS A 6 1.30 -12.06 -14.05
C HIS A 6 0.26 -12.89 -14.80
N ASP A 7 -0.01 -14.09 -14.29
CA ASP A 7 -1.20 -14.85 -14.66
C ASP A 7 -2.41 -13.94 -14.48
N ARG A 8 -3.00 -13.48 -15.59
CA ARG A 8 -4.22 -12.69 -15.57
C ARG A 8 -5.38 -13.66 -15.31
N PRO A 9 -6.16 -13.51 -14.23
CA PRO A 9 -7.39 -14.26 -14.11
C PRO A 9 -8.34 -13.77 -15.21
N ASN A 10 -8.78 -14.72 -16.03
CA ASN A 10 -9.81 -14.56 -17.05
C ASN A 10 -11.13 -14.23 -16.34
N GLY A 11 -11.48 -12.95 -16.26
CA GLY A 11 -12.72 -12.50 -15.64
C GLY A 11 -13.05 -11.11 -16.14
N SER A 12 -14.21 -10.98 -16.76
CA SER A 12 -14.72 -9.72 -17.28
C SER A 12 -14.67 -8.62 -16.19
N PRO A 13 -14.44 -7.35 -16.58
CA PRO A 13 -14.22 -6.23 -15.64
C PRO A 13 -15.28 -6.11 -14.53
N GLU A 14 -16.50 -6.54 -14.80
CA GLU A 14 -17.67 -6.48 -13.93
C GLU A 14 -17.68 -7.47 -12.75
N ASN A 15 -16.78 -8.47 -12.71
CA ASN A 15 -16.82 -9.53 -11.68
C ASN A 15 -15.62 -9.52 -10.71
N ARG A 16 -14.85 -8.43 -10.66
CA ARG A 16 -13.81 -8.25 -9.65
C ARG A 16 -14.46 -7.81 -8.35
N SER A 17 -14.69 -8.75 -7.44
CA SER A 17 -15.07 -8.43 -6.05
C SER A 17 -14.04 -7.43 -5.48
N PRO A 18 -14.43 -6.19 -5.13
CA PRO A 18 -13.49 -5.08 -4.93
C PRO A 18 -12.59 -5.22 -3.68
N VAL A 19 -12.77 -6.26 -2.87
CA VAL A 19 -12.30 -6.28 -1.47
C VAL A 19 -11.38 -7.46 -1.12
N ARG A 20 -11.14 -8.43 -2.04
CA ARG A 20 -10.54 -9.72 -1.64
C ARG A 20 -9.02 -9.74 -1.41
N TYR A 21 -8.27 -8.68 -1.75
CA TYR A 21 -6.79 -8.75 -1.75
C TYR A 21 -6.07 -7.75 -0.83
N ASN A 22 -6.79 -7.00 0.02
CA ASN A 22 -6.20 -5.93 0.81
C ASN A 22 -5.85 -6.33 2.26
N THR A 23 -6.03 -7.59 2.63
CA THR A 23 -5.83 -8.07 4.02
C THR A 23 -4.38 -8.16 4.49
N HIS A 24 -3.40 -7.96 3.60
CA HIS A 24 -1.97 -8.12 3.92
C HIS A 24 -1.13 -6.89 3.56
N ILE A 25 -1.76 -5.72 3.37
CA ILE A 25 -1.07 -4.49 2.99
C ILE A 25 -0.57 -3.76 4.25
N ARG A 26 0.68 -3.28 4.18
CA ARG A 26 1.33 -2.36 5.12
C ARG A 26 2.12 -1.35 4.29
N THR A 27 2.40 -0.20 4.88
CA THR A 27 3.19 0.88 4.25
C THR A 27 4.25 1.35 5.22
N GLU A 28 5.43 1.68 4.71
CA GLU A 28 6.54 2.25 5.48
C GLU A 28 7.37 3.16 4.57
N THR A 29 8.25 3.95 5.18
CA THR A 29 9.22 4.78 4.44
C THR A 29 10.61 4.15 4.39
N ASP A 30 10.96 3.30 5.35
CA ASP A 30 12.35 2.86 5.60
C ASP A 30 13.31 4.03 5.88
N ALA A 31 12.79 5.11 6.49
CA ALA A 31 13.62 6.24 6.89
C ALA A 31 14.77 5.80 7.81
N PRO A 32 16.01 6.29 7.58
CA PRO A 32 16.38 7.46 6.77
C PRO A 32 16.66 7.17 5.28
N TRP A 33 16.43 5.96 4.79
CA TRP A 33 16.75 5.50 3.45
C TRP A 33 15.54 5.56 2.51
N LEU A 34 15.78 5.37 1.20
CA LEU A 34 14.73 5.17 0.19
C LEU A 34 13.68 6.31 0.11
N ALA A 35 14.14 7.56 0.14
CA ALA A 35 13.24 8.71 -0.03
C ALA A 35 12.35 8.55 -1.28
N PRO A 36 11.04 8.80 -1.17
CA PRO A 36 10.10 8.66 -2.28
C PRO A 36 10.42 9.65 -3.38
N GLN A 37 9.78 9.50 -4.55
CA GLN A 37 10.22 10.14 -5.79
C GLN A 37 10.33 11.68 -5.68
N HIS A 38 9.40 12.36 -5.00
CA HIS A 38 9.46 13.82 -4.84
C HIS A 38 10.63 14.28 -3.95
N HIS A 39 11.17 13.39 -3.10
CA HIS A 39 12.29 13.64 -2.20
C HIS A 39 13.56 12.87 -2.59
N ARG A 40 13.62 12.30 -3.80
CA ARG A 40 14.69 11.40 -4.23
C ARG A 40 16.07 12.07 -4.09
N GLY A 41 17.02 11.32 -3.51
CA GLY A 41 18.38 11.79 -3.26
C GLY A 41 18.55 12.62 -1.99
N LYS A 42 17.47 12.88 -1.23
CA LYS A 42 17.51 13.45 0.11
C LYS A 42 17.34 12.36 1.17
N ARG A 43 17.58 12.70 2.44
CA ARG A 43 17.24 11.84 3.58
C ARG A 43 15.73 11.62 3.59
N ASN A 44 15.32 10.37 3.79
CA ASN A 44 13.91 10.05 3.95
C ASN A 44 13.45 10.36 5.38
N GLU A 45 12.19 10.69 5.55
CA GLU A 45 11.58 11.02 6.83
C GLU A 45 10.26 10.25 6.98
N PRO A 46 9.86 9.85 8.20
CA PRO A 46 8.59 9.15 8.43
C PRO A 46 7.36 9.89 7.89
N SER A 47 7.40 11.23 7.87
CA SER A 47 6.31 12.07 7.35
C SER A 47 6.06 11.89 5.85
N PHE A 48 7.05 11.40 5.07
CA PHE A 48 6.88 11.16 3.64
C PHE A 48 6.08 9.89 3.32
N VAL A 49 5.60 9.15 4.32
CA VAL A 49 4.75 7.97 4.13
C VAL A 49 3.48 8.30 3.35
N THR A 50 3.00 9.55 3.38
CA THR A 50 1.81 10.00 2.63
C THR A 50 1.93 9.75 1.13
N GLU A 51 3.12 9.95 0.54
CA GLU A 51 3.34 9.64 -0.88
C GLU A 51 3.24 8.14 -1.18
N VAL A 52 3.64 7.30 -0.22
CA VAL A 52 3.49 5.84 -0.33
C VAL A 52 2.01 5.47 -0.31
N TYR A 53 1.21 6.11 0.55
CA TYR A 53 -0.24 5.93 0.56
C TYR A 53 -0.88 6.31 -0.78
N ASP A 54 -0.51 7.46 -1.35
CA ASP A 54 -1.07 7.93 -2.62
C ASP A 54 -0.82 6.93 -3.75
N VAL A 55 0.43 6.49 -3.91
CA VAL A 55 0.81 5.51 -4.95
C VAL A 55 0.15 4.16 -4.72
N VAL A 56 0.12 3.66 -3.48
CA VAL A 56 -0.50 2.36 -3.19
C VAL A 56 -2.01 2.41 -3.42
N ALA A 57 -2.67 3.50 -3.04
CA ALA A 57 -4.11 3.68 -3.26
C ALA A 57 -4.44 3.71 -4.76
N GLU A 58 -3.66 4.44 -5.56
CA GLU A 58 -3.77 4.47 -7.01
C GLU A 58 -3.62 3.07 -7.62
N VAL A 59 -2.52 2.37 -7.30
CA VAL A 59 -2.23 1.02 -7.83
C VAL A 59 -3.31 0.01 -7.43
N ARG A 60 -3.91 0.16 -6.25
CA ARG A 60 -4.96 -0.72 -5.73
C ARG A 60 -6.38 -0.33 -6.19
N GLY A 61 -6.56 0.84 -6.80
CA GLY A 61 -7.86 1.34 -7.22
C GLY A 61 -8.82 1.60 -6.05
N ILE A 62 -8.29 2.04 -4.90
CA ILE A 62 -9.07 2.40 -3.70
C ILE A 62 -8.77 3.84 -3.30
N SER A 63 -9.61 4.43 -2.44
CA SER A 63 -9.29 5.73 -1.85
C SER A 63 -8.16 5.61 -0.83
N VAL A 64 -7.38 6.68 -0.66
CA VAL A 64 -6.38 6.79 0.40
C VAL A 64 -7.00 6.55 1.78
N GLU A 65 -8.24 7.00 2.00
CA GLU A 65 -8.95 6.82 3.26
C GLU A 65 -9.30 5.34 3.54
N GLU A 66 -9.69 4.59 2.50
CA GLU A 66 -9.87 3.14 2.62
C GLU A 66 -8.53 2.45 2.88
N LEU A 67 -7.46 2.86 2.19
CA LEU A 67 -6.12 2.31 2.40
C LEU A 67 -5.65 2.52 3.85
N LYS A 68 -5.85 3.71 4.43
CA LYS A 68 -5.54 3.98 5.85
C LYS A 68 -6.26 3.01 6.78
N ARG A 69 -7.57 2.82 6.60
CA ARG A 69 -8.36 1.85 7.41
C ARG A 69 -7.80 0.45 7.31
N VAL A 70 -7.46 0.01 6.09
CA VAL A 70 -6.86 -1.29 5.84
C VAL A 70 -5.51 -1.43 6.53
N VAL A 71 -4.58 -0.49 6.31
CA VAL A 71 -3.23 -0.53 6.89
C VAL A 71 -3.30 -0.50 8.42
N TRP A 72 -4.16 0.34 8.99
CA TRP A 72 -4.38 0.43 10.43
C TRP A 72 -4.86 -0.90 11.02
N ARG A 73 -5.93 -1.47 10.46
CA ARG A 73 -6.46 -2.77 10.90
C ARG A 73 -5.42 -3.88 10.80
N ASN A 74 -4.64 -3.89 9.72
CA ASN A 74 -3.61 -4.91 9.48
C ASN A 74 -2.42 -4.74 10.44
N ALA A 75 -2.03 -3.51 10.78
CA ALA A 75 -0.99 -3.23 11.77
C ALA A 75 -1.45 -3.64 13.18
N TYR A 76 -2.66 -3.25 13.57
CA TYR A 76 -3.27 -3.65 14.84
C TYR A 76 -3.29 -5.17 15.00
N SER A 77 -3.78 -5.88 13.97
CA SER A 77 -3.86 -7.34 14.00
C SER A 77 -2.48 -8.02 14.04
N LEU A 78 -1.47 -7.42 13.41
CA LEU A 78 -0.11 -7.98 13.38
C LEU A 78 0.62 -7.75 14.70
N PHE A 79 0.57 -6.54 15.23
CA PHE A 79 1.36 -6.13 16.39
C PHE A 79 0.62 -6.32 17.71
N GLN A 80 -0.65 -6.75 17.68
CA GLN A 80 -1.51 -6.94 18.85
C GLN A 80 -1.56 -5.69 19.73
N TRP A 81 -1.67 -4.51 19.10
CA TRP A 81 -1.84 -3.27 19.84
C TRP A 81 -3.17 -3.27 20.57
N GLU A 82 -3.20 -2.65 21.75
CA GLU A 82 -4.44 -2.40 22.46
C GLU A 82 -5.19 -1.23 21.81
N ASP A 83 -6.52 -1.22 21.90
CA ASP A 83 -7.30 -0.07 21.47
C ASP A 83 -6.89 1.17 22.28
N GLN A 84 -6.50 2.23 21.57
CA GLN A 84 -6.19 3.56 22.13
C GLN A 84 -7.47 4.41 22.22
#